data_AF-A0A971ZRG6-F1
#
_entry.id   AF-A0A971ZRG6-F1
#
_cell.length_a   1.000
_cell.length_b   1.000
_cell.length_c   1.000
_cell.angle_alpha   90.00
_cell.angle_beta   90.00
_cell.angle_gamma   90.00
#
_symmetry.space_group_name_H-M   'P 1'
#
loop_
_entity.id
_entity.type
_entity.pdbx_description
1 polymer ?
#
loop_
_entity_poly.entity_id
_entity_poly.type
_entity_poly.pdbx_seq_one_letter_code
_entity_poly.pdbx_strand_id
1 'polypeptide(L)'
;MKRSHLIAVLVGFMAIVAFANTASAYYHPGIGRFTSRDPGPARVGSGGMASGGQFVQRDAYAGGMNLYQYTSSNPIVRSDAWGLKDYKIGTGPKPDIKWDNGFAYDPNAEWTWGDLYAWNKYGVLLRGAQVRGHLPNGTRAYQHYRDKTGTDLWVNYDNAIADDGGIDNGFKAELAGAQADIEREHDGKMQQFSVYSTSARLVNSSTEDWQKALGGHNIWGTGTVTYDPAKCTYALKIAVDMEDFYNFNKGQADIATGLPDNENGRFEVFGWAKSFYSRGQVTRTITWKKGEADKTTQVDGDPRRSGSGRR
;
A
#
# COMPACT_ATOMS: atom_id res chain seq x y z
N MET A 1 -3.88 -34.84 39.60
CA MET A 1 -3.74 -33.71 38.65
C MET A 1 -2.31 -33.16 38.77
N LYS A 2 -1.56 -33.04 37.65
CA LYS A 2 -0.13 -32.71 37.69
C LYS A 2 0.10 -31.20 37.75
N ARG A 3 1.04 -30.75 38.59
CA ARG A 3 1.28 -29.32 38.94
C ARG A 3 1.75 -28.43 37.77
N SER A 4 2.11 -29.01 36.63
CA SER A 4 2.63 -28.30 35.46
C SER A 4 1.61 -27.50 34.66
N HIS A 5 0.29 -27.70 34.84
CA HIS A 5 -0.73 -26.91 34.13
C HIS A 5 -1.19 -25.65 34.89
N LEU A 6 -0.92 -25.55 36.20
CA LEU A 6 -1.28 -24.35 36.97
C LEU A 6 -0.32 -23.18 36.68
N ILE A 7 0.96 -23.48 36.46
CA ILE A 7 2.01 -22.47 36.22
C ILE A 7 1.80 -21.76 34.88
N ALA A 8 1.45 -22.48 33.82
CA ALA A 8 1.19 -21.89 32.50
C ALA A 8 0.00 -20.91 32.51
N VAL A 9 -1.06 -21.23 33.27
CA VAL A 9 -2.24 -20.35 33.42
C VAL A 9 -1.91 -19.12 34.28
N LEU A 10 -1.08 -19.27 35.33
CA LEU A 10 -0.65 -18.16 36.17
C LEU A 10 0.29 -17.17 35.45
N VAL A 11 1.19 -17.66 34.59
CA VAL A 11 2.02 -16.79 33.74
C VAL A 11 1.15 -16.03 32.72
N GLY A 12 0.12 -16.68 32.17
CA GLY A 12 -0.86 -16.01 31.31
C GLY A 12 -1.67 -14.90 32.00
N PHE A 13 -1.97 -15.04 33.29
CA PHE A 13 -2.70 -14.02 34.06
C PHE A 13 -1.83 -12.89 34.63
N MET A 14 -0.55 -13.13 34.93
CA MET A 14 0.36 -12.03 35.33
C MET A 14 0.66 -11.04 34.19
N ALA A 15 0.51 -11.46 32.93
CA ALA A 15 0.75 -10.60 31.76
C ALA A 15 -0.26 -9.44 31.59
N ILE A 16 -1.30 -9.34 32.43
CA ILE A 16 -2.38 -8.34 32.33
C ILE A 16 -2.07 -7.04 33.12
N VAL A 17 -1.01 -6.99 33.93
CA VAL A 17 -0.76 -5.87 34.89
C VAL A 17 0.61 -5.19 34.71
N ALA A 18 1.14 -5.11 33.49
CA ALA A 18 2.48 -4.53 33.26
C ALA A 18 2.62 -3.71 31.95
N PHE A 19 1.79 -2.67 31.77
CA PHE A 19 2.09 -1.57 30.86
C PHE A 19 1.70 -0.22 31.46
N ALA A 20 2.69 0.46 32.05
CA ALA A 20 2.61 1.86 32.42
C ALA A 20 3.92 2.55 32.03
N ASN A 21 3.82 3.54 31.12
CA ASN A 21 4.90 4.44 30.67
C ASN A 21 6.05 3.75 29.89
N THR A 22 6.60 4.30 28.80
CA THR A 22 6.40 5.59 28.09
C THR A 22 6.93 5.43 26.67
N ALA A 23 6.32 6.06 25.67
CA ALA A 23 6.89 6.20 24.33
C ALA A 23 6.98 7.68 23.96
N SER A 24 8.19 8.18 23.67
CA SER A 24 8.42 9.58 23.32
C SER A 24 9.30 9.75 22.07
N ALA A 25 8.76 10.57 21.17
CA ALA A 25 9.39 11.25 20.03
C ALA A 25 9.68 10.50 18.71
N TYR A 26 9.33 11.18 17.60
CA TYR A 26 9.50 10.75 16.20
C TYR A 26 10.54 11.59 15.44
N TYR A 27 11.00 11.12 14.27
CA TYR A 27 12.17 11.64 13.55
C TYR A 27 11.86 12.21 12.14
N HIS A 28 12.55 13.28 11.74
CA HIS A 28 12.45 13.96 10.45
C HIS A 28 13.68 13.67 9.55
N PRO A 29 13.58 12.77 8.57
CA PRO A 29 14.73 12.37 7.75
C PRO A 29 15.23 13.49 6.82
N GLY A 30 14.37 14.42 6.38
CA GLY A 30 14.79 15.52 5.48
C GLY A 30 15.71 16.60 6.09
N ILE A 31 15.93 16.58 7.41
CA ILE A 31 16.83 17.53 8.13
C ILE A 31 17.64 16.84 9.25
N GLY A 32 17.52 15.52 9.40
CA GLY A 32 18.28 14.72 10.36
C GLY A 32 17.94 14.89 11.85
N ARG A 33 16.71 15.28 12.22
CA ARG A 33 16.34 15.66 13.61
C ARG A 33 14.95 15.19 14.05
N PHE A 34 14.70 15.06 15.35
CA PHE A 34 13.37 14.70 15.89
C PHE A 34 12.30 15.78 15.64
N THR A 35 11.08 15.37 15.25
CA THR A 35 9.92 16.23 14.90
C THR A 35 9.12 16.72 16.10
N SER A 36 9.19 16.01 17.22
CA SER A 36 8.26 16.19 18.34
C SER A 36 8.97 16.66 19.60
N ARG A 37 8.34 17.63 20.27
CA ARG A 37 8.71 18.18 21.57
C ARG A 37 8.03 17.38 22.68
N ASP A 38 8.62 17.36 23.87
CA ASP A 38 8.06 16.78 25.09
C ASP A 38 6.66 17.40 25.40
N PRO A 39 5.60 16.62 25.70
CA PRO A 39 4.22 17.12 25.75
C PRO A 39 3.93 18.22 26.79
N GLY A 40 3.27 19.29 26.33
CA GLY A 40 2.73 20.41 27.12
C GLY A 40 1.73 21.27 26.31
N PRO A 41 0.97 22.20 26.93
CA PRO A 41 -0.15 22.94 26.30
C PRO A 41 0.26 24.05 25.27
N ALA A 42 -0.70 24.58 24.48
CA ALA A 42 -0.49 25.05 23.08
C ALA A 42 -0.84 26.54 22.69
N ARG A 43 -0.62 26.89 21.38
CA ARG A 43 -1.03 28.09 20.52
C ARG A 43 0.06 29.21 20.27
N VAL A 44 0.11 30.09 19.22
CA VAL A 44 -0.68 30.39 17.97
C VAL A 44 0.11 31.26 16.91
N GLY A 45 -0.31 31.30 15.61
CA GLY A 45 -0.08 32.40 14.60
C GLY A 45 1.06 32.24 13.54
N SER A 46 1.23 33.04 12.45
CA SER A 46 0.31 33.90 11.61
C SER A 46 1.04 34.68 10.45
N GLY A 47 0.51 34.75 9.20
CA GLY A 47 0.98 35.60 8.04
C GLY A 47 1.22 34.81 6.71
N GLY A 48 1.37 35.35 5.46
CA GLY A 48 1.30 36.71 4.82
C GLY A 48 1.47 36.64 3.25
N MET A 49 1.41 37.75 2.47
CA MET A 49 1.58 37.78 0.97
C MET A 49 2.08 39.13 0.37
N ALA A 50 2.65 39.12 -0.87
CA ALA A 50 2.82 40.26 -1.84
C ALA A 50 3.31 39.75 -3.24
N SER A 51 3.43 40.52 -4.35
CA SER A 51 2.47 41.39 -5.08
C SER A 51 3.04 41.88 -6.45
N GLY A 52 2.45 41.46 -7.59
CA GLY A 52 2.44 42.21 -8.89
C GLY A 52 3.65 42.17 -9.87
N GLY A 53 3.38 41.90 -11.16
CA GLY A 53 4.32 42.14 -12.28
C GLY A 53 4.02 41.29 -13.54
N GLN A 54 3.65 41.91 -14.68
CA GLN A 54 3.31 41.22 -15.95
C GLN A 54 4.43 41.29 -17.00
N PHE A 55 4.59 40.23 -17.81
CA PHE A 55 5.15 40.31 -19.17
C PHE A 55 4.43 39.34 -20.16
N VAL A 56 4.33 39.83 -21.40
CA VAL A 56 3.70 39.39 -22.66
C VAL A 56 3.51 37.88 -22.95
N GLN A 57 2.41 37.54 -23.64
CA GLN A 57 2.10 36.22 -24.20
C GLN A 57 3.14 35.69 -25.21
N ARG A 58 3.42 34.39 -25.13
CA ARG A 58 3.79 33.53 -26.26
C ARG A 58 2.91 32.27 -26.21
N ASP A 59 2.37 31.83 -27.34
CA ASP A 59 1.61 30.58 -27.41
C ASP A 59 2.53 29.38 -27.15
N ALA A 60 2.17 28.53 -26.18
CA ALA A 60 3.03 27.41 -25.78
C ALA A 60 2.27 26.32 -24.99
N TYR A 61 2.06 25.18 -25.67
CA TYR A 61 1.92 23.80 -25.19
C TYR A 61 0.88 23.47 -24.08
N ALA A 62 0.41 22.23 -24.07
CA ALA A 62 -0.71 21.77 -23.24
C ALA A 62 -0.48 21.79 -21.71
N GLY A 63 0.75 22.10 -21.25
CA GLY A 63 1.08 22.36 -19.85
C GLY A 63 1.26 23.84 -19.49
N GLY A 64 1.05 24.76 -20.44
CA GLY A 64 1.40 26.18 -20.32
C GLY A 64 2.84 26.50 -20.75
N MET A 65 3.19 27.79 -20.76
CA MET A 65 4.50 28.31 -21.23
C MET A 65 5.73 27.74 -20.51
N ASN A 66 5.55 27.19 -19.31
CA ASN A 66 6.67 26.74 -18.48
C ASN A 66 6.85 25.22 -18.57
N LEU A 67 7.78 24.80 -19.42
CA LEU A 67 8.24 23.40 -19.56
C LEU A 67 8.83 22.80 -18.26
N TYR A 68 8.98 23.60 -17.20
CA TYR A 68 9.43 23.20 -15.87
C TYR A 68 8.32 23.33 -14.80
N GLN A 69 7.04 23.44 -15.18
CA GLN A 69 5.94 23.61 -14.22
C GLN A 69 5.56 22.32 -13.49
N TYR A 70 6.04 22.18 -12.26
CA TYR A 70 5.64 21.11 -11.36
C TYR A 70 4.15 21.17 -11.01
N THR A 71 3.42 20.07 -11.21
CA THR A 71 2.02 19.84 -10.77
C THR A 71 1.01 20.97 -11.07
N SER A 72 1.17 21.68 -12.20
CA SER A 72 0.37 22.88 -12.54
C SER A 72 0.41 23.97 -11.45
N SER A 73 1.52 24.07 -10.71
CA SER A 73 1.72 24.96 -9.56
C SER A 73 0.74 24.74 -8.39
N ASN A 74 0.17 23.54 -8.24
CA ASN A 74 -0.65 23.17 -7.08
C ASN A 74 -0.06 21.98 -6.27
N PRO A 75 1.13 22.14 -5.66
CA PRO A 75 1.81 21.08 -4.91
C PRO A 75 1.14 20.73 -3.57
N ILE A 76 0.12 21.48 -3.16
CA ILE A 76 -0.64 21.26 -1.91
C ILE A 76 -1.69 20.16 -2.09
N VAL A 77 -2.24 20.03 -3.31
CA VAL A 77 -3.31 19.07 -3.65
C VAL A 77 -2.84 18.00 -4.64
N ARG A 78 -1.69 18.21 -5.31
CA ARG A 78 -1.12 17.30 -6.30
C ARG A 78 0.35 17.03 -5.98
N SER A 79 0.75 15.76 -6.00
CA SER A 79 2.14 15.35 -5.91
C SER A 79 2.56 14.60 -7.16
N ASP A 80 3.67 14.99 -7.75
CA ASP A 80 4.35 14.23 -8.80
C ASP A 80 5.76 13.91 -8.29
N ALA A 81 5.88 12.91 -7.41
CA ALA A 81 7.11 12.71 -6.64
C ALA A 81 8.35 12.37 -7.50
N TRP A 82 8.16 12.00 -8.78
CA TRP A 82 9.21 11.47 -9.64
C TRP A 82 9.13 11.87 -11.12
N GLY A 83 8.08 12.54 -11.60
CA GLY A 83 7.83 12.74 -13.03
C GLY A 83 7.43 11.45 -13.76
N LEU A 84 7.15 10.37 -13.03
CA LEU A 84 7.16 9.00 -13.53
C LEU A 84 5.89 8.23 -13.17
N LYS A 85 4.89 8.38 -14.04
CA LYS A 85 4.27 7.21 -14.65
C LYS A 85 4.28 7.41 -16.17
N ASP A 86 4.79 6.39 -16.84
CA ASP A 86 4.64 6.20 -18.28
C ASP A 86 4.02 4.80 -18.47
N TYR A 87 2.70 4.73 -18.61
CA TYR A 87 2.10 3.63 -19.36
C TYR A 87 2.59 3.72 -20.79
N LYS A 88 3.17 2.62 -21.30
CA LYS A 88 3.67 2.54 -22.67
C LYS A 88 2.84 1.59 -23.52
N ILE A 89 2.84 1.86 -24.82
CA ILE A 89 2.22 1.04 -25.85
C ILE A 89 2.81 -0.37 -25.90
N GLY A 90 1.93 -1.36 -26.05
CA GLY A 90 2.27 -2.75 -26.32
C GLY A 90 2.16 -3.63 -25.08
N THR A 91 2.96 -4.69 -25.06
CA THR A 91 3.09 -5.62 -23.94
C THR A 91 4.49 -5.49 -23.36
N GLY A 92 4.60 -5.12 -22.09
CA GLY A 92 5.87 -5.08 -21.37
C GLY A 92 6.00 -6.20 -20.34
N PRO A 93 7.21 -6.39 -19.79
CA PRO A 93 7.41 -7.27 -18.66
C PRO A 93 6.74 -6.69 -17.40
N LYS A 94 6.52 -7.55 -16.39
CA LYS A 94 6.32 -7.10 -15.01
C LYS A 94 7.44 -6.12 -14.61
N PRO A 95 7.15 -5.00 -13.92
CA PRO A 95 8.17 -4.13 -13.36
C PRO A 95 9.17 -4.88 -12.46
N ASP A 96 10.44 -4.49 -12.51
CA ASP A 96 11.46 -5.00 -11.61
C ASP A 96 11.26 -4.40 -10.21
N ILE A 97 10.98 -5.24 -9.23
CA ILE A 97 10.76 -4.84 -7.83
C ILE A 97 11.85 -5.50 -6.98
N LYS A 98 12.50 -4.70 -6.14
CA LYS A 98 13.51 -5.17 -5.18
C LYS A 98 12.87 -5.37 -3.82
N TRP A 99 13.11 -6.54 -3.26
CA TRP A 99 12.60 -6.98 -1.96
C TRP A 99 13.78 -7.24 -1.04
N ASP A 100 13.64 -6.88 0.23
CA ASP A 100 14.61 -7.19 1.28
C ASP A 100 14.15 -8.39 2.13
N ASN A 101 15.06 -8.89 2.96
CA ASN A 101 14.74 -9.83 4.01
C ASN A 101 15.70 -9.59 5.18
N GLY A 102 15.22 -8.88 6.21
CA GLY A 102 16.02 -8.54 7.40
C GLY A 102 16.37 -9.72 8.30
N PHE A 103 15.77 -10.90 8.06
CA PHE A 103 15.85 -12.08 8.92
C PHE A 103 15.98 -13.39 8.12
N ALA A 104 16.73 -13.35 7.01
CA ALA A 104 17.01 -14.54 6.21
C ALA A 104 17.56 -15.70 7.07
N TYR A 105 17.17 -16.93 6.72
CA TYR A 105 17.56 -18.16 7.41
C TYR A 105 19.08 -18.31 7.57
N ASP A 106 19.54 -18.58 8.79
CA ASP A 106 20.93 -18.89 9.13
C ASP A 106 21.01 -20.28 9.76
N PRO A 107 21.64 -21.28 9.11
CA PRO A 107 21.73 -22.64 9.64
C PRO A 107 22.59 -22.76 10.91
N ASN A 108 23.33 -21.72 11.30
CA ASN A 108 24.17 -21.69 12.50
C ASN A 108 23.51 -20.93 13.66
N ALA A 109 22.33 -20.35 13.47
CA ALA A 109 21.69 -19.53 14.48
C ALA A 109 20.99 -20.37 15.54
N GLU A 110 21.33 -20.14 16.82
CA GLU A 110 20.70 -20.80 17.96
C GLU A 110 19.51 -19.98 18.51
N TRP A 111 18.41 -20.68 18.77
CA TRP A 111 17.24 -20.12 19.43
C TRP A 111 17.44 -20.01 20.94
N THR A 112 16.81 -19.03 21.56
CA THR A 112 16.81 -18.83 23.02
C THR A 112 15.46 -19.19 23.64
N TRP A 113 15.41 -19.39 24.96
CA TRP A 113 14.14 -19.55 25.67
C TRP A 113 13.17 -18.36 25.48
N GLY A 114 13.69 -17.16 25.20
CA GLY A 114 12.89 -16.00 24.81
C GLY A 114 12.20 -16.17 23.45
N ASP A 115 12.89 -16.76 22.48
CA ASP A 115 12.32 -17.07 21.16
C ASP A 115 11.21 -18.13 21.26
N LEU A 116 11.40 -19.17 22.09
CA LEU A 116 10.36 -20.17 22.36
C LEU A 116 9.16 -19.56 23.08
N TYR A 117 9.39 -18.65 24.04
CA TYR A 117 8.31 -17.91 24.70
C TYR A 117 7.52 -17.04 23.70
N ALA A 118 8.23 -16.28 22.86
CA ALA A 118 7.63 -15.46 21.81
C ALA A 118 6.81 -16.31 20.83
N TRP A 119 7.36 -17.45 20.35
CA TRP A 119 6.67 -18.36 19.45
C TRP A 119 5.31 -18.81 20.00
N ASN A 120 5.25 -19.14 21.30
CA ASN A 120 4.02 -19.53 21.98
C ASN A 120 3.08 -18.33 22.22
N LYS A 121 3.60 -17.19 22.71
CA LYS A 121 2.87 -15.91 22.89
C LYS A 121 2.10 -15.54 21.63
N TYR A 122 2.80 -15.42 20.49
CA TYR A 122 2.15 -15.04 19.22
C TYR A 122 1.26 -16.14 18.65
N GLY A 123 1.56 -17.43 18.90
CA GLY A 123 0.66 -18.53 18.53
C GLY A 123 -0.69 -18.47 19.26
N VAL A 124 -0.68 -18.15 20.55
CA VAL A 124 -1.91 -17.97 21.35
C VAL A 124 -2.67 -16.71 20.92
N LEU A 125 -1.98 -15.59 20.69
CA LEU A 125 -2.60 -14.35 20.20
C LEU A 125 -3.28 -14.56 18.84
N LEU A 126 -2.59 -15.22 17.90
CA LEU A 126 -3.10 -15.58 16.58
C LEU A 126 -4.39 -16.41 16.68
N ARG A 127 -4.38 -17.50 17.45
CA ARG A 127 -5.58 -18.33 17.65
C ARG A 127 -6.71 -17.55 18.34
N GLY A 128 -6.39 -16.70 19.31
CA GLY A 128 -7.36 -15.86 20.01
C GLY A 128 -8.00 -14.77 19.14
N ALA A 129 -7.30 -14.28 18.11
CA ALA A 129 -7.84 -13.36 17.11
C ALA A 129 -8.70 -14.10 16.08
N GLN A 130 -8.21 -15.23 15.54
CA GLN A 130 -8.95 -16.10 14.61
C GLN A 130 -10.32 -16.54 15.19
N VAL A 131 -10.35 -17.01 16.44
CA VAL A 131 -11.61 -17.45 17.11
C VAL A 131 -12.60 -16.30 17.30
N ARG A 132 -12.12 -15.05 17.40
CA ARG A 132 -12.96 -13.85 17.49
C ARG A 132 -13.34 -13.26 16.13
N GLY A 133 -12.90 -13.85 15.01
CA GLY A 133 -13.07 -13.27 13.67
C GLY A 133 -12.36 -11.92 13.49
N HIS A 134 -11.38 -11.62 14.34
CA HIS A 134 -10.71 -10.33 14.38
C HIS A 134 -9.47 -10.37 13.48
N LEU A 135 -9.34 -9.37 12.60
CA LEU A 135 -8.25 -9.23 11.63
C LEU A 135 -8.10 -10.48 10.74
N PRO A 136 -9.14 -10.88 9.98
CA PRO A 136 -9.16 -12.13 9.21
C PRO A 136 -8.07 -12.21 8.13
N ASN A 137 -7.67 -11.10 7.52
CA ASN A 137 -6.63 -11.10 6.50
C ASN A 137 -5.22 -11.11 7.13
N GLY A 138 -4.99 -10.28 8.14
CA GLY A 138 -3.71 -10.23 8.87
C GLY A 138 -3.41 -11.52 9.63
N THR A 139 -4.41 -12.12 10.27
CA THR A 139 -4.25 -13.44 10.92
C THR A 139 -4.03 -14.57 9.90
N ARG A 140 -4.58 -14.48 8.69
CA ARG A 140 -4.30 -15.43 7.60
C ARG A 140 -2.85 -15.31 7.11
N ALA A 141 -2.36 -14.09 6.87
CA ALA A 141 -0.98 -13.84 6.47
C ALA A 141 0.03 -14.31 7.53
N TYR A 142 -0.21 -13.96 8.80
CA TYR A 142 0.67 -14.36 9.90
C TYR A 142 0.61 -15.87 10.21
N GLN A 143 -0.52 -16.54 10.00
CA GLN A 143 -0.57 -18.01 10.04
C GLN A 143 0.31 -18.62 8.95
N HIS A 144 0.19 -18.13 7.71
CA HIS A 144 0.92 -18.65 6.56
C HIS A 144 2.45 -18.48 6.70
N TYR A 145 2.90 -17.36 7.29
CA TYR A 145 4.29 -17.16 7.72
C TYR A 145 4.79 -18.29 8.63
N ARG A 146 4.00 -18.61 9.66
CA ARG A 146 4.31 -19.65 10.67
C ARG A 146 4.17 -21.07 10.16
N ASP A 147 3.45 -21.28 9.06
CA ASP A 147 3.38 -22.58 8.39
C ASP A 147 4.67 -22.93 7.63
N LYS A 148 5.65 -21.99 7.57
CA LYS A 148 7.03 -22.18 7.09
C LYS A 148 7.14 -22.57 5.60
N THR A 149 6.04 -22.67 4.87
CA THR A 149 6.06 -23.13 3.47
C THR A 149 6.85 -22.18 2.57
N GLY A 150 6.70 -20.87 2.78
CA GLY A 150 7.21 -19.83 1.87
C GLY A 150 6.56 -19.90 0.49
N THR A 151 5.38 -20.52 0.37
CA THR A 151 4.58 -20.55 -0.87
C THR A 151 3.81 -19.24 -1.03
N ASP A 152 3.42 -18.89 -2.25
CA ASP A 152 2.73 -17.62 -2.50
C ASP A 152 1.34 -17.57 -1.83
N LEU A 153 1.05 -16.48 -1.11
CA LEU A 153 -0.26 -16.23 -0.51
C LEU A 153 -1.13 -15.38 -1.43
N TRP A 154 -2.12 -16.00 -2.06
CA TRP A 154 -3.09 -15.26 -2.87
C TRP A 154 -4.13 -14.54 -2.00
N VAL A 155 -4.28 -13.23 -2.20
CA VAL A 155 -5.28 -12.38 -1.54
C VAL A 155 -6.36 -11.96 -2.54
N ASN A 156 -7.58 -11.77 -2.03
CA ASN A 156 -8.66 -11.19 -2.81
C ASN A 156 -8.48 -9.66 -2.83
N TYR A 157 -7.86 -9.14 -3.89
CA TYR A 157 -7.54 -7.71 -3.98
C TYR A 157 -8.76 -6.83 -4.28
N ASP A 158 -9.84 -7.40 -4.83
CA ASP A 158 -11.15 -6.73 -4.92
C ASP A 158 -11.69 -6.39 -3.52
N ASN A 159 -11.60 -7.33 -2.57
CA ASN A 159 -11.98 -7.06 -1.18
C ASN A 159 -11.05 -6.03 -0.53
N ALA A 160 -9.73 -6.11 -0.78
CA ALA A 160 -8.77 -5.16 -0.24
C ALA A 160 -9.09 -3.70 -0.67
N ILE A 161 -9.48 -3.50 -1.93
CA ILE A 161 -9.93 -2.21 -2.48
C ILE A 161 -11.27 -1.77 -1.88
N ALA A 162 -12.17 -2.70 -1.53
CA ALA A 162 -13.46 -2.37 -0.93
C ALA A 162 -13.36 -2.00 0.57
N ASP A 163 -12.49 -2.71 1.30
CA ASP A 163 -12.37 -2.64 2.75
C ASP A 163 -11.38 -1.57 3.23
N ASP A 164 -10.35 -1.23 2.43
CA ASP A 164 -9.26 -0.34 2.83
C ASP A 164 -9.17 0.93 1.96
N GLY A 165 -9.40 2.09 2.57
CA GLY A 165 -9.35 3.39 1.89
C GLY A 165 -7.96 3.78 1.36
N GLY A 166 -6.86 3.27 1.93
CA GLY A 166 -5.51 3.48 1.41
C GLY A 166 -5.29 2.71 0.11
N ILE A 167 -5.77 1.47 0.08
CA ILE A 167 -5.73 0.60 -1.09
C ILE A 167 -6.63 1.14 -2.21
N ASP A 168 -7.86 1.54 -1.89
CA ASP A 168 -8.80 2.20 -2.83
C ASP A 168 -8.20 3.46 -3.46
N ASN A 169 -7.55 4.31 -2.66
CA ASN A 169 -6.88 5.51 -3.17
C ASN A 169 -5.65 5.19 -4.02
N GLY A 170 -4.83 4.22 -3.62
CA GLY A 170 -3.69 3.73 -4.41
C GLY A 170 -4.11 3.18 -5.77
N PHE A 171 -5.17 2.35 -5.78
CA PHE A 171 -5.78 1.80 -6.98
C PHE A 171 -6.37 2.87 -7.89
N LYS A 172 -7.13 3.83 -7.36
CA LYS A 172 -7.63 4.99 -8.14
C LYS A 172 -6.51 5.82 -8.74
N ALA A 173 -5.40 6.01 -8.02
CA ALA A 173 -4.21 6.68 -8.52
C ALA A 173 -3.44 5.86 -9.58
N GLU A 174 -3.62 4.55 -9.63
CA GLU A 174 -3.15 3.70 -10.74
C GLU A 174 -3.94 4.00 -12.03
N LEU A 175 -5.27 3.92 -11.92
CA LEU A 175 -6.19 4.17 -13.03
C LEU A 175 -6.05 5.58 -13.60
N ALA A 176 -6.00 6.60 -12.74
CA ALA A 176 -5.85 7.99 -13.16
C ALA A 176 -4.50 8.26 -13.87
N GLY A 177 -3.44 7.56 -13.46
CA GLY A 177 -2.14 7.59 -14.15
C GLY A 177 -2.24 7.00 -15.55
N ALA A 178 -2.82 5.80 -15.66
CA ALA A 178 -3.05 5.14 -16.95
C ALA A 178 -3.82 6.04 -17.93
N GLN A 179 -4.90 6.67 -17.49
CA GLN A 179 -5.71 7.57 -18.33
C GLN A 179 -4.92 8.78 -18.83
N ALA A 180 -4.15 9.44 -17.96
CA ALA A 180 -3.34 10.60 -18.32
C ALA A 180 -2.23 10.25 -19.34
N ASP A 181 -1.60 9.09 -19.18
CA ASP A 181 -0.54 8.60 -20.07
C ASP A 181 -1.10 8.18 -21.43
N ILE A 182 -2.23 7.45 -21.45
CA ILE A 182 -2.94 7.04 -22.67
C ILE A 182 -3.33 8.27 -23.51
N GLU A 183 -3.86 9.32 -22.87
CA GLU A 183 -4.20 10.56 -23.58
C GLU A 183 -2.96 11.28 -24.11
N ARG A 184 -1.89 11.34 -23.31
CA ARG A 184 -0.60 11.98 -23.67
C ARG A 184 0.07 11.31 -24.87
N GLU A 185 0.18 9.98 -24.88
CA GLU A 185 0.91 9.26 -25.92
C GLU A 185 0.11 9.13 -27.23
N HIS A 186 -1.21 8.85 -27.15
CA HIS A 186 -1.99 8.51 -28.35
C HIS A 186 -2.75 9.68 -28.96
N ASP A 187 -3.28 10.60 -28.15
CA ASP A 187 -4.10 11.72 -28.62
C ASP A 187 -5.28 11.28 -29.55
N GLY A 188 -5.75 10.04 -29.45
CA GLY A 188 -6.82 9.46 -30.28
C GLY A 188 -6.40 8.94 -31.67
N LYS A 189 -5.09 8.82 -31.95
CA LYS A 189 -4.54 8.42 -33.27
C LYS A 189 -4.70 6.93 -33.60
N MET A 190 -4.89 6.07 -32.59
CA MET A 190 -5.09 4.62 -32.78
C MET A 190 -6.37 4.17 -32.07
N GLN A 191 -7.16 3.35 -32.76
CA GLN A 191 -8.47 2.88 -32.25
C GLN A 191 -8.36 1.70 -31.29
N GLN A 192 -7.30 0.89 -31.36
CA GLN A 192 -7.08 -0.23 -30.45
C GLN A 192 -5.58 -0.47 -30.25
N PHE A 193 -5.15 -0.68 -29.01
CA PHE A 193 -3.77 -0.95 -28.63
C PHE A 193 -3.68 -1.53 -27.21
N SER A 194 -2.60 -2.25 -26.91
CA SER A 194 -2.27 -2.66 -25.54
C SER A 194 -1.45 -1.59 -24.82
N VAL A 195 -1.48 -1.59 -23.49
CA VAL A 195 -0.66 -0.74 -22.63
C VAL A 195 -0.14 -1.50 -21.41
N TYR A 196 0.99 -1.04 -20.85
CA TYR A 196 1.56 -1.58 -19.61
C TYR A 196 2.24 -0.48 -18.78
N SER A 197 2.21 -0.59 -17.45
CA SER A 197 2.99 0.25 -16.55
C SER A 197 4.48 -0.11 -16.65
N THR A 198 5.33 0.90 -16.84
CA THR A 198 6.80 0.73 -16.81
C THR A 198 7.40 0.60 -15.41
N SER A 199 6.65 0.97 -14.37
CA SER A 199 7.06 0.92 -12.97
C SER A 199 5.89 0.48 -12.08
N ALA A 200 6.20 -0.05 -10.90
CA ALA A 200 5.21 -0.33 -9.87
C ALA A 200 4.94 0.91 -9.00
N ARG A 201 3.69 1.05 -8.53
CA ARG A 201 3.26 2.04 -7.53
C ARG A 201 3.26 1.38 -6.16
N LEU A 202 3.99 1.95 -5.20
CA LEU A 202 3.82 1.64 -3.79
C LEU A 202 2.47 2.17 -3.28
N VAL A 203 1.72 1.32 -2.59
CA VAL A 203 0.42 1.57 -1.97
C VAL A 203 0.50 1.16 -0.50
N ASN A 204 -0.06 1.96 0.41
CA ASN A 204 -0.05 1.66 1.84
C ASN A 204 -1.47 1.38 2.35
N SER A 205 -1.63 0.28 3.05
CA SER A 205 -2.88 -0.09 3.72
C SER A 205 -3.15 0.84 4.92
N SER A 206 -4.41 1.18 5.16
CA SER A 206 -4.83 2.15 6.21
C SER A 206 -5.55 1.52 7.40
N THR A 207 -6.16 0.35 7.21
CA THR A 207 -6.84 -0.43 8.25
C THR A 207 -5.87 -1.41 8.91
N GLU A 208 -6.09 -1.75 10.18
CA GLU A 208 -5.20 -2.67 10.91
C GLU A 208 -5.12 -4.06 10.25
N ASP A 209 -6.23 -4.56 9.70
CA ASP A 209 -6.29 -5.89 9.08
C ASP A 209 -5.43 -5.96 7.81
N TRP A 210 -5.60 -5.00 6.91
CA TRP A 210 -4.82 -4.94 5.67
C TRP A 210 -3.37 -4.47 5.90
N GLN A 211 -3.10 -3.64 6.91
CA GLN A 211 -1.73 -3.36 7.35
C GLN A 211 -1.00 -4.63 7.79
N LYS A 212 -1.65 -5.50 8.58
CA LYS A 212 -1.07 -6.78 9.01
C LYS A 212 -1.06 -7.87 7.93
N ALA A 213 -1.79 -7.68 6.83
CA ALA A 213 -1.84 -8.62 5.70
C ALA A 213 -0.87 -8.26 4.56
N LEU A 214 -0.71 -6.97 4.25
CA LEU A 214 -0.02 -6.44 3.07
C LEU A 214 0.82 -5.18 3.32
N GLY A 215 0.73 -4.56 4.51
CA GLY A 215 1.48 -3.34 4.85
C GLY A 215 1.50 -2.29 3.74
N GLY A 216 2.71 -1.95 3.30
CA GLY A 216 2.98 -1.25 2.05
C GLY A 216 3.37 -2.24 0.94
N HIS A 217 2.61 -2.26 -0.16
CA HIS A 217 2.73 -3.24 -1.25
C HIS A 217 2.78 -2.56 -2.62
N ASN A 218 3.22 -3.27 -3.65
CA ASN A 218 3.40 -2.75 -5.00
C ASN A 218 2.28 -3.18 -5.94
N ILE A 219 1.76 -2.24 -6.75
CA ILE A 219 0.81 -2.51 -7.85
C ILE A 219 1.31 -2.02 -9.20
N TRP A 220 0.88 -2.67 -10.28
CA TRP A 220 1.11 -2.21 -11.65
C TRP A 220 -0.01 -2.69 -12.57
N GLY A 221 -0.26 -1.98 -13.67
CA GLY A 221 -1.32 -2.30 -14.61
C GLY A 221 -0.83 -2.79 -15.97
N THR A 222 -1.60 -3.70 -16.56
CA THR A 222 -1.53 -4.05 -17.99
C THR A 222 -2.94 -4.05 -18.56
N GLY A 223 -3.12 -3.71 -19.85
CA GLY A 223 -4.47 -3.62 -20.39
C GLY A 223 -4.56 -3.44 -21.89
N THR A 224 -5.80 -3.37 -22.37
CA THR A 224 -6.15 -3.08 -23.75
C THR A 224 -7.07 -1.87 -23.80
N VAL A 225 -6.69 -0.89 -24.61
CA VAL A 225 -7.43 0.34 -24.85
C VAL A 225 -8.17 0.23 -26.18
N THR A 226 -9.39 0.75 -26.21
CA THR A 226 -10.14 1.04 -27.42
C THR A 226 -10.53 2.52 -27.41
N TYR A 227 -10.45 3.20 -28.55
CA TYR A 227 -10.87 4.60 -28.73
C TYR A 227 -11.95 4.71 -29.79
N ASP A 228 -13.10 5.26 -29.42
CA ASP A 228 -14.20 5.61 -30.31
C ASP A 228 -14.02 7.09 -30.77
N PRO A 229 -13.60 7.33 -32.03
CA PRO A 229 -13.38 8.68 -32.53
C PRO A 229 -14.69 9.45 -32.80
N ALA A 230 -15.82 8.77 -32.95
CA ALA A 230 -17.12 9.42 -33.16
C ALA A 230 -17.70 9.95 -31.83
N LYS A 231 -17.35 9.32 -30.71
CA LYS A 231 -17.76 9.73 -29.35
C LYS A 231 -16.63 10.40 -28.54
N CYS A 232 -15.42 10.54 -29.11
CA CYS A 232 -14.20 10.97 -28.41
C CYS A 232 -13.99 10.24 -27.07
N THR A 233 -14.27 8.94 -27.02
CA THR A 233 -14.36 8.15 -25.78
C THR A 233 -13.35 7.01 -25.80
N TYR A 234 -12.58 6.88 -24.72
CA TYR A 234 -11.74 5.72 -24.46
C TYR A 234 -12.46 4.67 -23.61
N ALA A 235 -12.10 3.41 -23.83
CA ALA A 235 -12.39 2.28 -22.97
C ALA A 235 -11.10 1.50 -22.72
N LEU A 236 -10.65 1.42 -21.47
CA LEU A 236 -9.50 0.63 -21.04
C LEU A 236 -10.00 -0.57 -20.23
N LYS A 237 -9.72 -1.79 -20.70
CA LYS A 237 -9.78 -2.98 -19.87
C LYS A 237 -8.40 -3.22 -19.28
N ILE A 238 -8.26 -3.04 -17.97
CA ILE A 238 -7.00 -3.09 -17.22
C ILE A 238 -7.06 -4.20 -16.16
N ALA A 239 -6.03 -5.05 -16.17
CA ALA A 239 -5.67 -5.90 -15.04
C ALA A 239 -4.61 -5.15 -14.23
N VAL A 240 -4.87 -4.92 -12.95
CA VAL A 240 -3.88 -4.42 -11.99
C VAL A 240 -3.45 -5.58 -11.11
N ASP A 241 -2.19 -5.93 -11.22
CA ASP A 241 -1.54 -6.89 -10.35
C ASP A 241 -1.10 -6.22 -9.04
N MET A 242 -1.00 -7.01 -7.99
CA MET A 242 -0.40 -6.64 -6.70
C MET A 242 0.62 -7.69 -6.27
N GLU A 243 1.78 -7.24 -5.83
CA GLU A 243 2.78 -8.06 -5.14
C GLU A 243 3.31 -7.35 -3.89
N ASP A 244 3.48 -8.14 -2.84
CA ASP A 244 4.28 -7.82 -1.68
C ASP A 244 5.20 -9.01 -1.33
N PHE A 245 6.32 -8.74 -0.67
CA PHE A 245 7.16 -9.78 -0.07
C PHE A 245 7.01 -9.71 1.46
N TYR A 246 6.03 -10.46 1.97
CA TYR A 246 5.67 -10.49 3.37
C TYR A 246 6.86 -10.97 4.21
N ASN A 247 7.48 -10.03 4.93
CA ASN A 247 8.62 -10.24 5.80
C ASN A 247 8.42 -9.49 7.13
N PHE A 248 9.37 -9.64 8.06
CA PHE A 248 9.48 -8.79 9.25
C PHE A 248 10.69 -7.87 9.10
N ASN A 249 10.55 -6.61 9.51
CA ASN A 249 11.57 -5.59 9.25
C ASN A 249 12.44 -5.34 10.48
N LYS A 250 13.75 -5.57 10.33
CA LYS A 250 14.69 -5.51 11.46
C LYS A 250 14.77 -4.10 12.05
N GLY A 251 14.42 -3.98 13.33
CA GLY A 251 14.34 -2.71 14.06
C GLY A 251 13.02 -1.95 13.89
N GLN A 252 12.03 -2.50 13.18
CA GLN A 252 10.67 -1.97 13.14
C GLN A 252 9.77 -2.62 14.21
N ALA A 253 8.54 -2.14 14.28
CA ALA A 253 7.49 -2.63 15.17
C ALA A 253 6.12 -2.43 14.51
N ASP A 254 5.17 -3.30 14.83
CA ASP A 254 3.77 -3.18 14.39
C ASP A 254 3.19 -1.83 14.80
N ILE A 255 2.67 -1.07 13.82
CA ILE A 255 2.23 0.32 13.98
C ILE A 255 1.12 0.45 15.03
N ALA A 256 0.20 -0.52 15.11
CA ALA A 256 -0.96 -0.46 15.99
C ALA A 256 -0.65 -0.88 17.44
N THR A 257 0.26 -1.83 17.64
CA THR A 257 0.53 -2.45 18.95
C THR A 257 1.89 -2.10 19.54
N GLY A 258 2.81 -1.54 18.75
CA GLY A 258 4.21 -1.29 19.14
C GLY A 258 5.04 -2.55 19.36
N LEU A 259 4.55 -3.73 18.97
CA LEU A 259 5.24 -5.00 19.17
C LEU A 259 6.44 -5.12 18.20
N PRO A 260 7.68 -5.35 18.69
CA PRO A 260 8.85 -5.36 17.82
C PRO A 260 8.86 -6.51 16.82
N ASP A 261 9.11 -6.18 15.55
CA ASP A 261 9.28 -7.14 14.44
C ASP A 261 10.40 -8.15 14.74
N ASN A 262 11.43 -7.72 15.48
CA ASN A 262 12.56 -8.54 15.91
C ASN A 262 12.13 -9.82 16.68
N GLU A 263 11.01 -9.80 17.40
CA GLU A 263 10.52 -11.01 18.10
C GLU A 263 10.00 -12.06 17.11
N ASN A 264 9.37 -11.63 16.01
CA ASN A 264 8.78 -12.52 15.01
C ASN A 264 9.76 -12.91 13.91
N GLY A 265 10.52 -11.95 13.38
CA GLY A 265 11.49 -12.19 12.32
C GLY A 265 12.55 -13.23 12.67
N ARG A 266 12.96 -13.31 13.95
CA ARG A 266 13.87 -14.36 14.43
C ARG A 266 13.34 -15.79 14.19
N PHE A 267 12.03 -16.00 14.08
CA PHE A 267 11.48 -17.31 13.71
C PHE A 267 11.90 -17.75 12.31
N GLU A 268 12.16 -16.83 11.37
CA GLU A 268 12.69 -17.19 10.05
C GLU A 268 14.19 -17.50 10.08
N VAL A 269 14.97 -16.79 10.90
CA VAL A 269 16.40 -17.04 11.09
C VAL A 269 16.65 -18.50 11.48
N PHE A 270 15.84 -19.06 12.40
CA PHE A 270 15.91 -20.47 12.81
C PHE A 270 15.13 -21.44 11.90
N GLY A 271 14.44 -20.93 10.88
CA GLY A 271 13.57 -21.71 10.01
C GLY A 271 12.39 -22.35 10.76
N TRP A 272 11.78 -21.64 11.71
CA TRP A 272 10.47 -21.99 12.30
C TRP A 272 9.32 -21.36 11.51
N ALA A 273 9.57 -20.23 10.85
CA ALA A 273 8.68 -19.53 9.93
C ALA A 273 9.39 -19.21 8.62
N LYS A 274 8.69 -18.63 7.64
CA LYS A 274 9.29 -18.25 6.34
C LYS A 274 8.50 -17.14 5.65
N SER A 275 9.19 -16.07 5.23
CA SER A 275 8.67 -15.01 4.35
C SER A 275 8.19 -15.56 3.00
N PHE A 276 7.27 -14.85 2.36
CA PHE A 276 6.59 -15.32 1.14
C PHE A 276 6.12 -14.16 0.27
N TYR A 277 5.80 -14.42 -1.00
CA TYR A 277 5.11 -13.43 -1.83
C TYR A 277 3.62 -13.42 -1.53
N SER A 278 3.09 -12.27 -1.13
CA SER A 278 1.66 -11.99 -1.22
C SER A 278 1.34 -11.58 -2.66
N ARG A 279 0.29 -12.15 -3.24
CA ARG A 279 -0.14 -11.88 -4.63
C ARG A 279 -1.61 -11.56 -4.71
N GLY A 280 -1.97 -10.60 -5.54
CA GLY A 280 -3.35 -10.31 -5.90
C GLY A 280 -3.44 -9.82 -7.34
N GLN A 281 -4.65 -9.86 -7.91
CA GLN A 281 -4.95 -9.21 -9.17
C GLN A 281 -6.41 -8.74 -9.13
N VAL A 282 -6.68 -7.61 -9.77
CA VAL A 282 -8.03 -7.08 -9.99
C VAL A 282 -8.17 -6.68 -11.45
N THR A 283 -9.31 -6.97 -12.08
CA THR A 283 -9.62 -6.46 -13.43
C THR A 283 -10.74 -5.44 -13.36
N ARG A 284 -10.59 -4.35 -14.13
CA ARG A 284 -11.64 -3.34 -14.35
C ARG A 284 -11.72 -3.00 -15.83
N THR A 285 -12.92 -2.62 -16.26
CA THR A 285 -13.10 -1.81 -17.46
C THR A 285 -13.37 -0.38 -16.99
N ILE A 286 -12.65 0.59 -17.53
CA ILE A 286 -12.91 2.01 -17.29
C ILE A 286 -13.19 2.72 -18.61
N THR A 287 -14.16 3.62 -18.63
CA THR A 287 -14.51 4.42 -19.81
C THR A 287 -14.55 5.90 -19.48
N TRP A 288 -14.05 6.75 -20.37
CA TRP A 288 -14.00 8.20 -20.17
C TRP A 288 -13.92 8.94 -21.50
N LYS A 289 -14.35 10.20 -21.53
CA LYS A 289 -14.14 11.09 -22.66
C LYS A 289 -12.73 11.68 -22.63
N LYS A 290 -12.08 11.72 -23.79
CA LYS A 290 -10.76 12.33 -24.00
C LYS A 290 -10.74 13.76 -23.46
N GLY A 291 -9.80 14.07 -22.56
CA GLY A 291 -9.64 15.37 -21.92
C GLY A 291 -10.59 15.66 -20.76
N GLU A 292 -11.48 14.72 -20.42
CA GLU A 292 -12.48 14.85 -19.33
C GLU A 292 -12.44 13.64 -18.36
N ALA A 293 -11.29 12.97 -18.24
CA ALA A 293 -11.11 11.81 -17.34
C ALA A 293 -11.51 12.12 -15.88
N ASP A 294 -11.25 13.36 -15.42
CA ASP A 294 -11.60 13.85 -14.09
C ASP A 294 -13.12 13.87 -13.80
N LYS A 295 -13.95 14.01 -14.84
CA LYS A 295 -15.41 14.18 -14.72
C LYS A 295 -16.20 12.98 -15.23
N THR A 296 -15.70 12.31 -16.26
CA THR A 296 -16.49 11.35 -17.06
C THR A 296 -16.18 9.90 -16.79
N THR A 297 -15.15 9.60 -15.98
CA THR A 297 -14.73 8.23 -15.72
C THR A 297 -15.86 7.39 -15.11
N GLN A 298 -16.15 6.28 -15.79
CA GLN A 298 -16.98 5.18 -15.31
C GLN A 298 -16.08 3.97 -15.10
N VAL A 299 -16.35 3.21 -14.04
CA VAL A 299 -15.58 2.03 -13.63
C VAL A 299 -16.57 0.89 -13.45
N ASP A 300 -16.47 -0.14 -14.30
CA ASP A 300 -17.31 -1.32 -14.20
C ASP A 300 -17.01 -2.07 -12.90
N GLY A 301 -18.04 -2.47 -12.16
CA GLY A 301 -17.89 -3.21 -10.91
C GLY A 301 -17.54 -2.35 -9.68
N ASP A 302 -17.62 -1.02 -9.72
CA ASP A 302 -17.63 -0.22 -8.48
C ASP A 302 -18.98 -0.39 -7.75
N PRO A 303 -19.03 -1.08 -6.59
CA PRO A 303 -20.29 -1.33 -5.89
C PRO A 303 -20.99 -0.02 -5.49
N ARG A 304 -20.24 1.06 -5.30
CA ARG A 304 -20.73 2.39 -4.88
C ARG A 304 -21.60 3.10 -5.93
N ARG A 305 -21.62 2.64 -7.20
CA ARG A 305 -22.49 3.18 -8.25
C ARG A 305 -23.74 2.35 -8.57
N SER A 306 -23.92 1.19 -7.91
CA SER A 306 -25.08 0.30 -8.16
C SER A 306 -26.43 0.81 -7.62
N GLY A 307 -26.47 1.97 -6.94
CA GLY A 307 -27.67 2.46 -6.23
C GLY A 307 -27.85 3.99 -6.23
N SER A 308 -28.17 4.60 -7.37
CA SER A 308 -28.81 5.92 -7.43
C SER A 308 -30.18 5.93 -8.14
N GLY A 309 -30.71 4.74 -8.45
CA GLY A 309 -32.06 4.56 -8.93
C GLY A 309 -33.10 4.87 -7.85
N ARG A 310 -33.58 6.11 -7.80
CA ARG A 310 -34.81 6.45 -7.07
C ARG A 310 -35.96 5.54 -7.51
N ARG A 311 -36.57 4.86 -6.54
CA ARG A 311 -37.98 4.47 -6.53
C ARG A 311 -38.54 4.81 -5.16
#